data_AF-A0A2S9J3T3-F1
#
_entry.id   AF-A0A2S9J3T3-F1
#
_cell.length_a   1.000
_cell.length_b   1.000
_cell.length_c   1.000
_cell.angle_alpha   90.00
_cell.angle_beta   90.00
_cell.angle_gamma   90.00
#
_symmetry.space_group_name_H-M   'P 1'
#
loop_
_entity.id
_entity.type
_entity.pdbx_description
1 polymer ?
#
loop_
_entity_poly.entity_id
_entity_poly.type
_entity_poly.pdbx_seq_one_letter_code
_entity_poly.pdbx_strand_id
1 'polypeptide(L)' 'MPTKLELKEAKMSLTSLLSKCDKAILKLEKKSSQHTLMVRRIKALNISLQLIESELQKNISA' A
#
# COMPACT_ATOMS: atom_id res chain seq x y z
N MET A 1 15.16 6.83 13.04
CA MET A 1 13.81 6.38 12.65
C MET A 1 13.25 7.37 11.63
N PRO A 2 12.43 6.93 10.67
CA PRO A 2 11.72 7.84 9.77
C PRO A 2 10.86 8.82 10.59
N THR A 3 10.79 10.07 10.15
CA THR A 3 10.01 11.12 10.79
C THR A 3 8.51 10.90 10.58
N LYS A 4 7.68 11.48 11.46
CA LYS A 4 6.21 11.45 11.30
C LYS A 4 5.75 12.00 9.94
N LEU A 5 6.47 12.99 9.40
CA LEU A 5 6.15 13.58 8.10
C LEU A 5 6.43 12.59 6.97
N GLU A 6 7.62 12.00 6.95
CA GLU A 6 8.00 10.98 5.94
C GLU A 6 7.04 9.78 5.96
N LEU A 7 6.60 9.34 7.14
CA LEU A 7 5.61 8.26 7.27
C LEU A 7 4.25 8.64 6.67
N LYS A 8 3.79 9.89 6.88
CA LYS A 8 2.53 10.38 6.28
C LYS A 8 2.64 10.52 4.77
N GLU A 9 3.74 11.05 4.25
CA GLU A 9 4.00 11.19 2.82
C GLU A 9 4.10 9.82 2.13
N ALA A 10 4.80 8.87 2.75
CA ALA A 10 4.86 7.49 2.28
C ALA A 10 3.46 6.86 2.26
N LYS A 11 2.67 7.02 3.33
CA LYS A 11 1.27 6.54 3.37
C LYS A 11 0.43 7.12 2.23
N MET A 12 0.50 8.42 1.98
CA MET A 12 -0.23 9.08 0.89
C MET A 12 0.18 8.52 -0.48
N SER A 13 1.48 8.35 -0.71
CA SER A 13 2.03 7.82 -1.96
C SER A 13 1.60 6.38 -2.20
N LEU A 14 1.68 5.52 -1.18
CA LEU A 14 1.27 4.12 -1.26
C LEU A 14 -0.24 3.96 -1.43
N THR A 15 -1.05 4.79 -0.77
CA THR A 15 -2.52 4.79 -0.93
C THR A 15 -2.90 5.15 -2.37
N SER A 16 -2.23 6.14 -2.95
CA SER A 16 -2.43 6.54 -4.35
C SER A 16 -2.03 5.44 -5.32
N LEU A 17 -0.92 4.75 -5.04
CA LEU A 17 -0.46 3.60 -5.83
C LEU A 17 -1.44 2.43 -5.73
N LEU A 18 -1.94 2.13 -4.53
CA LEU A 18 -2.93 1.08 -4.31
C LEU A 18 -4.20 1.33 -5.12
N SER A 19 -4.75 2.55 -5.10
CA SER A 19 -5.92 2.91 -5.91
C SER A 19 -5.70 2.71 -7.41
N LYS A 20 -4.47 2.98 -7.91
CA LYS A 20 -4.12 2.70 -9.31
C LYS A 20 -4.07 1.20 -9.58
N CYS A 21 -3.50 0.40 -8.66
CA CYS A 21 -3.48 -1.06 -8.77
C CYS A 21 -4.90 -1.66 -8.78
N ASP A 22 -5.80 -1.16 -7.93
CA ASP A 22 -7.20 -1.60 -7.87
C ASP A 22 -7.96 -1.28 -9.16
N LYS A 23 -7.70 -0.13 -9.78
CA LYS A 23 -8.29 0.19 -11.10
C LYS A 23 -7.67 -0.65 -12.22
N ALA A 24 -6.37 -0.93 -12.12
CA ALA A 24 -5.65 -1.72 -13.12
C ALA A 24 -6.08 -3.19 -13.12
N ILE A 25 -6.26 -3.80 -11.95
CA ILE A 25 -6.67 -5.21 -11.84
C ILE A 25 -8.04 -5.48 -12.47
N LEU A 26 -8.96 -4.52 -12.43
CA LEU A 26 -10.29 -4.64 -13.07
C LEU A 26 -10.21 -4.76 -14.60
N LYS A 27 -9.13 -4.28 -15.22
CA LYS A 27 -8.89 -4.37 -16.67
C LYS A 27 -8.13 -5.63 -17.08
N LEU A 28 -7.65 -6.42 -16.13
CA LEU A 28 -6.86 -7.62 -16.40
C LEU A 28 -7.74 -8.86 -16.49
N GLU A 29 -7.42 -9.74 -17.41
CA GLU A 29 -8.09 -11.03 -17.52
C GLU A 29 -7.85 -11.87 -16.27
N LYS A 30 -8.94 -12.40 -15.70
CA LYS A 30 -8.89 -13.31 -14.56
C LYS A 30 -8.02 -14.52 -14.93
N LYS A 31 -7.11 -14.90 -14.01
CA LYS A 31 -6.13 -16.00 -14.16
C LYS A 31 -4.95 -15.71 -15.12
N SER A 32 -4.82 -14.51 -15.66
CA SER A 32 -3.58 -14.09 -16.34
C SER A 32 -2.42 -13.96 -15.34
N SER A 33 -1.19 -14.07 -15.84
CA SER A 33 0.02 -13.84 -15.03
C SER A 33 0.06 -12.40 -14.50
N GLN A 34 -0.40 -11.43 -15.30
CA GLN A 34 -0.51 -10.03 -14.93
C GLN A 34 -1.52 -9.82 -13.80
N HIS A 35 -2.69 -10.48 -13.86
CA HIS A 35 -3.69 -10.43 -12.79
C HIS A 35 -3.11 -10.99 -11.48
N THR A 36 -2.45 -12.14 -11.54
CA THR A 36 -1.81 -12.77 -10.36
C THR A 36 -0.74 -11.85 -9.75
N LEU A 37 0.10 -11.24 -10.58
CA LEU A 37 1.10 -10.26 -10.13
C LEU A 37 0.44 -9.05 -9.47
N MET A 38 -0.64 -8.53 -10.05
CA MET A 38 -1.35 -7.37 -9.51
C MET A 38 -1.97 -7.67 -8.15
N VAL A 39 -2.60 -8.85 -7.97
CA VAL A 39 -3.11 -9.29 -6.66
C VAL A 39 -2.00 -9.33 -5.61
N ARG A 40 -0.83 -9.86 -5.97
CA ARG A 40 0.33 -9.93 -5.03
C ARG A 40 0.83 -8.54 -4.66
N ARG A 41 0.89 -7.61 -5.62
CA ARG A 41 1.26 -6.20 -5.37
C ARG A 41 0.27 -5.51 -4.45
N ILE A 42 -1.03 -5.65 -4.70
CA ILE A 42 -2.09 -5.10 -3.84
C ILE A 42 -1.95 -5.62 -2.41
N LYS A 43 -1.71 -6.92 -2.22
CA LYS A 43 -1.48 -7.50 -0.90
C LYS A 43 -0.26 -6.90 -0.21
N ALA A 44 0.87 -6.79 -0.91
CA ALA A 44 2.09 -6.18 -0.36
C ALA A 44 1.87 -4.71 0.04
N LEU A 45 1.18 -3.93 -0.79
CA LEU A 45 0.87 -2.52 -0.49
C LEU A 45 0.00 -2.37 0.76
N ASN A 46 -1.00 -3.24 0.94
CA ASN A 46 -1.82 -3.25 2.15
C ASN A 46 -0.99 -3.55 3.41
N ILE A 47 -0.08 -4.52 3.34
CA ILE A 47 0.83 -4.84 4.45
C ILE A 47 1.72 -3.63 4.77
N SER A 48 2.32 -2.99 3.77
CA SER A 48 3.15 -1.80 3.96
C SER A 48 2.37 -0.65 4.61
N LEU A 49 1.11 -0.42 4.20
CA LEU A 49 0.26 0.60 4.81
C LEU A 49 -0.05 0.31 6.28
N GLN A 50 -0.35 -0.95 6.62
CA GLN A 50 -0.57 -1.37 8.01
C GLN A 50 0.67 -1.18 8.89
N LEU A 51 1.86 -1.46 8.35
CA LEU A 51 3.12 -1.23 9.07
C LEU A 51 3.35 0.27 9.32
N ILE A 52 3.10 1.12 8.32
CA ILE A 52 3.21 2.58 8.48
C ILE A 52 2.21 3.11 9.50
N GLU A 53 0.95 2.64 9.48
CA GLU A 53 -0.06 3.01 10.47
C GLU A 53 0.33 2.57 11.88
N SER A 54 0.84 1.35 12.03
CA SER A 54 1.33 0.84 13.31
C SER A 54 2.46 1.71 13.86
N GLU A 55 3.40 2.12 12.98
CA GLU A 55 4.51 2.99 13.38
C GLU A 55 4.04 4.40 13.73
N LEU A 56 3.07 4.95 13.00
CA LEU A 56 2.45 6.23 13.33
C LEU A 56 1.71 6.18 14.69
N GLN A 57 1.06 5.07 15.03
CA GLN A 57 0.37 4.88 16.32
C GLN A 57 1.35 4.78 17.50
N LYS A 58 2.45 4.05 17.35
CA LYS A 58 3.51 3.98 18.38
C LYS A 58 4.06 5.37 18.70
N ASN A 59 4.24 6.19 17.69
CA ASN A 59 4.73 7.57 17.82
C ASN A 59 3.70 8.56 18.42
N ILE A 60 2.44 8.15 18.64
CA ILE A 60 1.41 8.94 19.36
C ILE A 60 1.38 8.57 20.85
N SER A 61 1.84 7.36 21.19
CA SER A 61 1.78 6.78 22.53
C SER A 61 3.07 6.99 23.35
N ALA A 62 4.04 7.72 22.79
CA ALA A 62 5.32 8.10 23.38
C ALA A 62 5.42 9.63 23.42
#